data_AF-A0A183GKK5-F1
#
_entry.id   AF-A0A183GKK5-F1
#
_cell.length_a   1.000
_cell.length_b   1.000
_cell.length_c   1.000
_cell.angle_alpha   90.00
_cell.angle_beta   90.00
_cell.angle_gamma   90.00
#
_symmetry.space_group_name_H-M   'P 1'
#
loop_
_entity.id
_entity.type
_entity.pdbx_description
1 polymer ?
#
loop_
_entity_poly.entity_id
_entity_poly.type
_entity_poly.pdbx_seq_one_letter_code
_entity_poly.pdbx_strand_id
1 'polypeptide(L)' 'MPHVTKQNPAFEIPHAINRDCLLHGTMEYSAKMLLNKEERWTKAMKLLLTNLRAVMVQLAALRPSSM' A
#
# COMPACT_ATOMS: atom_id res chain seq x y z
N MET A 1 -27.23 -9.80 -0.85
CA MET A 1 -26.47 -8.58 -1.22
C MET A 1 -25.29 -8.51 -0.27
N PRO A 2 -24.02 -8.62 -0.71
CA PRO A 2 -22.91 -8.56 0.23
C PRO A 2 -22.78 -7.13 0.74
N HIS A 3 -22.72 -6.99 2.07
CA HIS A 3 -22.44 -5.75 2.75
C HIS A 3 -21.03 -5.28 2.36
N VAL A 4 -20.94 -4.21 1.58
CA VAL A 4 -19.70 -3.45 1.42
C VAL A 4 -19.44 -2.82 2.79
N THR A 5 -18.56 -3.44 3.57
CA THR A 5 -18.06 -2.91 4.84
C THR A 5 -17.59 -1.49 4.57
N LYS A 6 -18.24 -0.49 5.20
CA LYS A 6 -17.85 0.92 5.09
C LYS A 6 -16.36 0.99 5.40
N GLN A 7 -15.53 1.23 4.36
CA GLN A 7 -14.13 1.54 4.56
C GLN A 7 -14.06 2.69 5.57
N ASN A 8 -13.19 2.58 6.57
CA ASN A 8 -12.96 3.70 7.48
C ASN A 8 -12.59 4.92 6.61
N PRO A 9 -13.41 5.99 6.58
CA PRO A 9 -13.18 7.11 5.67
C PRO A 9 -11.86 7.85 5.98
N ALA A 10 -11.27 7.60 7.15
CA ALA A 10 -9.98 8.14 7.56
C ALA A 10 -8.78 7.24 7.25
N PHE A 11 -8.99 6.03 6.70
CA PHE A 11 -7.86 5.19 6.34
C PHE A 11 -7.26 5.65 5.01
N GLU A 12 -6.01 6.06 5.06
CA GLU A 12 -5.19 6.36 3.90
C GLU A 12 -4.03 5.37 3.81
N ILE A 13 -3.73 4.93 2.60
CA ILE A 13 -2.56 4.08 2.36
C ILE A 13 -1.29 4.94 2.57
N PRO A 14 -0.29 4.48 3.33
CA PRO A 14 0.86 5.31 3.73
C PRO A 14 1.67 5.92 2.58
N HIS A 15 1.82 5.20 1.48
CA HIS A 15 2.56 5.67 0.31
C HIS A 15 1.63 5.72 -0.89
N ALA A 16 1.44 6.92 -1.45
CA ALA A 16 0.62 7.09 -2.64
C ALA A 16 1.24 6.32 -3.83
N ILE A 17 0.37 5.73 -4.64
CA ILE A 17 0.75 4.98 -5.84
C ILE A 17 0.27 5.77 -7.05
N ASN A 18 1.19 6.07 -7.97
CA ASN A 18 0.89 6.69 -9.25
C ASN A 18 1.40 5.78 -10.36
N ARG A 19 0.49 5.15 -11.10
CA ARG A 19 0.82 4.14 -12.13
C ARG A 19 1.73 3.04 -11.54
N ASP A 20 2.96 2.93 -12.01
CA ASP A 20 3.97 1.97 -11.59
C ASP A 20 4.94 2.50 -10.54
N CYS A 21 4.65 3.65 -9.93
CA CYS A 21 5.52 4.33 -9.00
C CYS A 21 4.92 4.49 -7.60
N LEU A 22 5.77 4.44 -6.58
CA LEU A 22 5.44 4.74 -5.19
C LEU A 22 6.09 6.06 -4.76
N LEU A 23 5.29 6.93 -4.14
CA LEU A 23 5.71 8.22 -3.64
C LEU A 23 6.14 8.13 -2.18
N HIS A 24 7.30 8.69 -1.87
CA HIS A 24 7.80 8.81 -0.49
C HIS A 24 8.49 10.16 -0.32
N GLY A 25 7.81 11.07 0.40
CA GLY A 25 8.19 12.48 0.45
C GLY A 25 8.05 13.12 -0.94
N THR A 26 9.09 13.79 -1.40
CA THR A 26 9.18 14.39 -2.75
C THR A 26 9.74 13.43 -3.80
N MET A 27 10.10 12.20 -3.41
CA MET A 27 10.74 11.23 -4.28
C MET A 27 9.76 10.18 -4.81
N GLU A 28 9.98 9.79 -6.06
CA GLU A 28 9.22 8.74 -6.74
C GLU A 28 10.10 7.51 -7.00
N TYR A 29 9.60 6.32 -6.66
CA TYR A 29 10.29 5.04 -6.85
C TYR A 29 9.48 4.12 -7.76
N SER A 30 10.01 3.80 -8.94
CA SER A 30 9.36 2.86 -9.86
C SER A 30 9.47 1.42 -9.35
N ALA A 31 8.36 0.68 -9.46
CA ALA A 31 8.28 -0.75 -9.23
C ALA A 31 8.76 -1.59 -10.43
N LYS A 32 8.96 -0.96 -11.60
CA LYS A 32 9.56 -1.64 -12.77
C LYS A 32 11.03 -1.92 -12.49
N MET A 33 11.46 -3.14 -12.80
CA MET A 33 12.85 -3.55 -12.64
C MET A 33 13.73 -3.13 -13.83
N LEU A 34 13.14 -3.08 -15.02
CA LEU A 34 13.83 -2.68 -16.25
C LEU A 34 14.33 -1.22 -16.14
N LEU A 35 15.61 -1.00 -16.47
CA LEU A 35 16.28 0.31 -16.41
C LEU A 35 16.20 0.98 -15.02
N ASN A 36 16.08 0.20 -13.94
CA ASN A 36 16.04 0.69 -12.57
C ASN A 36 17.32 0.31 -11.82
N LYS A 37 17.69 1.12 -10.83
CA LYS A 37 18.77 0.75 -9.91
C LYS A 37 18.22 -0.22 -8.87
N GLU A 38 18.98 -1.27 -8.55
CA GLU A 38 18.56 -2.29 -7.56
C GLU A 38 18.17 -1.67 -6.22
N GLU A 39 18.93 -0.68 -5.74
CA GLU A 39 18.64 0.06 -4.51
C GLU A 39 17.27 0.77 -4.55
N ARG A 40 16.92 1.36 -5.71
CA ARG A 40 15.68 2.12 -5.89
C ARG A 40 14.49 1.19 -6.06
N TRP A 41 14.67 0.10 -6.81
CA TRP A 41 13.67 -0.94 -6.96
C TRP A 41 13.38 -1.62 -5.62
N THR A 42 14.42 -1.95 -4.85
CA THR A 42 14.29 -2.51 -3.49
C THR A 42 13.55 -1.55 -2.57
N LYS A 43 13.83 -0.25 -2.66
CA LYS A 43 13.09 0.78 -1.93
C LYS A 43 11.62 0.79 -2.34
N ALA A 44 11.30 0.73 -3.64
CA ALA A 44 9.93 0.63 -4.14
C ALA A 44 9.20 -0.59 -3.55
N MET A 45 9.85 -1.76 -3.55
CA MET A 45 9.28 -2.99 -2.97
C MET A 45 9.04 -2.85 -1.46
N LYS A 46 9.96 -2.22 -0.72
CA LYS A 46 9.78 -1.95 0.72
C LYS A 46 8.57 -1.05 0.98
N LEU A 47 8.38 0.00 0.19
CA LEU A 47 7.21 0.89 0.29
C LEU A 47 5.92 0.13 -0.05
N LEU A 48 5.94 -0.72 -1.09
CA LEU A 48 4.79 -1.53 -1.49
C LEU A 48 4.37 -2.52 -0.40
N LEU A 49 5.33 -3.21 0.22
CA LEU A 49 5.07 -4.11 1.34
C LEU A 49 4.54 -3.36 2.57
N THR A 50 4.97 -2.13 2.79
CA THR A 50 4.45 -1.27 3.87
C THR A 50 2.99 -0.92 3.64
N ASN A 51 2.62 -0.55 2.42
CA ASN A 51 1.23 -0.34 2.02
C ASN A 51 0.38 -1.59 2.21
N LEU A 52 0.87 -2.74 1.74
CA LEU A 52 0.17 -4.02 1.85
C LEU A 52 -0.09 -4.38 3.33
N ARG A 53 0.91 -4.18 4.19
CA ARG A 53 0.76 -4.41 5.64
C ARG A 53 -0.33 -3.52 6.24
N ALA A 54 -0.36 -2.23 5.89
CA ALA A 54 -1.38 -1.30 6.41
C ALA A 54 -2.80 -1.74 6.01
N VAL A 55 -2.99 -2.12 4.75
CA VAL A 55 -4.27 -2.64 4.25
C VAL A 55 -4.65 -3.94 4.95
N MET A 56 -3.72 -4.87 5.14
CA MET A 56 -3.98 -6.12 5.87
C MET A 56 -4.43 -5.86 7.31
N VAL A 57 -3.78 -4.93 8.01
CA VAL A 57 -4.16 -4.53 9.38
C VAL A 57 -5.57 -3.93 9.39
N GLN A 58 -5.90 -3.07 8.42
CA GLN A 58 -7.23 -2.50 8.32
C GLN A 58 -8.30 -3.58 8.07
N LEU A 59 -8.04 -4.50 7.13
CA LEU A 59 -8.96 -5.60 6.84
C LEU A 59 -9.14 -6.54 8.05
N ALA A 60 -8.06 -6.79 8.81
CA ALA A 60 -8.13 -7.55 10.04
C ALA A 60 -8.99 -6.85 11.11
N ALA A 61 -8.87 -5.53 11.24
CA ALA A 61 -9.66 -4.72 12.17
C ALA A 61 -11.15 -4.62 11.77
N LEU A 62 -11.46 -4.72 10.48
CA LEU A 62 -12.83 -4.74 9.96
C LEU A 62 -13.49 -6.12 10.03
N ARG A 63 -12.72 -7.18 10.30
CA ARG A 63 -13.28 -8.52 10.45
C ARG A 63 -14.15 -8.52 11.72
N PRO A 64 -15.44 -8.89 11.62
CA PRO A 64 -16.27 -9.03 12.80
C PRO A 64 -15.60 -10.02 13.74
N SER A 65 -15.42 -9.64 15.00
CA SER A 65 -15.10 -10.60 16.05
C SER A 65 -16.30 -11.53 16.17
N SER A 66 -16.22 -12.72 15.59
CA SER A 66 -17.23 -13.76 15.81
C SER A 66 -17.13 -14.17 17.28
N MET A 67 -17.97 -13.56 18.12
CA MET A 67 -18.41 -14.12 19.40
C MET A 67 -19.80 -14.70 19.20
#